data_AF-X1HLF9-F1
#
_entry.id   AF-X1HLF9-F1
#
_cell.length_a   1.000
_cell.length_b   1.000
_cell.length_c   1.000
_cell.angle_alpha   90.00
_cell.angle_beta   90.00
_cell.angle_gamma   90.00
#
_symmetry.space_group_name_H-M   'P 1'
#
loop_
_entity.id
_entity.type
_entity.pdbx_description
1 polymer ?
#
loop_
_entity_poly.entity_id
_entity_poly.type
_entity_poly.pdbx_seq_one_letter_code
_entity_poly.pdbx_strand_id
1 'polypeptide(L)'
;VSNAAYLDGLGESVGELRRYILDSLRRGDFSRCDELLSIMEEIYGVLITMDFPELLAHGLRRTTDNMRGIIERTRGDLTVSLRQKSLEAKFDDLS
;
A
#
# COMPACT_ATOMS: atom_id res chain seq x y z
N VAL A 1 23.52 8.77 6.96
CA VAL A 1 22.83 7.89 5.98
C VAL A 1 22.41 8.78 4.83
N SER A 2 22.69 8.41 3.57
CA SER A 2 22.26 9.22 2.42
C SER A 2 20.72 9.22 2.33
N ASN A 3 20.09 10.37 2.04
CA ASN A 3 18.64 10.48 1.88
C ASN A 3 18.08 9.46 0.86
N ALA A 4 18.88 9.11 -0.16
CA ALA A 4 18.51 8.09 -1.14
C ALA A 4 18.35 6.69 -0.52
N ALA A 5 19.29 6.26 0.33
CA ALA A 5 19.25 4.92 0.94
C ALA A 5 18.06 4.75 1.90
N TYR A 6 17.67 5.82 2.60
CA TYR A 6 16.47 5.81 3.45
C TYR A 6 15.20 5.63 2.62
N LEU A 7 15.13 6.28 1.46
CA LEU A 7 13.96 6.27 0.58
C LEU A 7 13.82 4.99 -0.22
N ASP A 8 14.94 4.39 -0.60
CA ASP A 8 14.96 3.04 -1.19
C ASP A 8 14.48 2.00 -0.18
N GLY A 9 14.99 2.02 1.06
CA GLY A 9 14.53 1.10 2.11
C GLY A 9 13.04 1.27 2.46
N LEU A 10 12.53 2.49 2.38
CA LEU A 10 11.11 2.76 2.57
C LEU A 10 10.26 2.25 1.40
N GLY A 11 10.75 2.38 0.16
CA GLY A 11 10.11 1.81 -1.02
C GLY A 11 10.04 0.28 -0.98
N GLU A 12 11.13 -0.37 -0.55
CA GLU A 12 11.16 -1.82 -0.30
C GLU A 12 10.14 -2.22 0.76
N SER A 13 10.06 -1.45 1.86
CA SER A 13 9.10 -1.69 2.94
C SER A 13 7.64 -1.62 2.44
N VAL A 14 7.30 -0.60 1.65
CA VAL A 14 5.96 -0.46 1.03
C VAL A 14 5.68 -1.64 0.08
N GLY A 15 6.67 -2.11 -0.67
CA GLY A 15 6.56 -3.29 -1.52
C GLY A 15 6.26 -4.57 -0.73
N GLU A 16 6.94 -4.78 0.39
CA GLU A 16 6.74 -5.92 1.28
C GLU A 16 5.37 -5.88 1.97
N LEU A 17 4.89 -4.70 2.39
CA LEU A 17 3.54 -4.51 2.90
C LEU A 17 2.49 -4.91 1.86
N ARG A 18 2.65 -4.48 0.60
CA ARG A 18 1.77 -4.92 -0.49
C ARG A 18 1.80 -6.43 -0.66
N ARG A 19 2.99 -7.06 -0.63
CA ARG A 19 3.10 -8.52 -0.76
C ARG A 19 2.31 -9.22 0.34
N TYR A 20 2.47 -8.79 1.58
CA TYR A 20 1.74 -9.36 2.72
C TYR A 20 0.22 -9.19 2.58
N ILE A 21 -0.25 -8.02 2.14
CA ILE A 21 -1.68 -7.77 1.88
C ILE A 21 -2.20 -8.75 0.81
N LEU A 22 -1.53 -8.85 -0.33
CA LEU A 22 -1.94 -9.75 -1.41
C LEU A 22 -1.94 -11.22 -0.98
N ASP A 23 -0.95 -11.64 -0.17
CA ASP A 23 -0.91 -12.99 0.39
C ASP A 23 -2.04 -13.26 1.39
N SER A 24 -2.45 -12.25 2.15
CA SER A 24 -3.58 -12.35 3.09
C SER A 24 -4.90 -12.42 2.33
N LEU A 25 -5.08 -11.57 1.31
CA LEU A 25 -6.22 -11.61 0.39
C LEU A 25 -6.37 -12.99 -0.26
N ARG A 26 -5.27 -13.58 -0.73
CA ARG A 26 -5.26 -14.93 -1.33
C ARG A 26 -5.73 -16.03 -0.36
N ARG A 27 -5.54 -15.83 0.94
CA ARG A 27 -5.97 -16.77 1.99
C ARG A 27 -7.39 -16.47 2.52
N GLY A 28 -8.03 -15.40 2.03
CA GLY A 28 -9.32 -14.95 2.54
C GLY A 28 -9.25 -14.30 3.93
N ASP A 29 -8.04 -13.98 4.40
CA ASP A 29 -7.80 -13.28 5.66
C ASP A 29 -7.70 -11.77 5.41
N PHE A 30 -8.64 -11.02 5.97
CA PHE A 30 -8.74 -9.57 5.82
C PHE A 30 -8.46 -8.83 7.12
N SER A 31 -8.16 -9.56 8.21
CA SER A 31 -8.08 -9.02 9.57
C SER A 31 -7.12 -7.84 9.71
N ARG A 32 -6.01 -7.86 8.98
CA ARG A 32 -4.95 -6.85 9.05
C ARG A 32 -4.73 -6.07 7.76
N CYS A 33 -5.47 -6.37 6.69
CA CYS A 33 -5.22 -5.76 5.38
C CYS A 33 -5.45 -4.24 5.40
N ASP A 34 -6.47 -3.78 6.14
CA ASP A 34 -6.78 -2.36 6.26
C ASP A 34 -5.73 -1.60 7.08
N GLU A 35 -5.34 -2.16 8.23
CA GLU A 35 -4.24 -1.64 9.08
C GLU A 35 -2.95 -1.47 8.28
N LEU A 36 -2.56 -2.50 7.52
CA LEU A 36 -1.33 -2.46 6.71
C LEU A 36 -1.43 -1.46 5.57
N LEU A 37 -2.61 -1.32 4.94
CA LEU A 37 -2.82 -0.32 3.91
C LEU A 37 -2.71 1.10 4.49
N SER A 38 -3.28 1.35 5.66
CA SER A 38 -3.13 2.64 6.37
C SER A 38 -1.66 2.94 6.70
N ILE A 39 -0.88 1.95 7.14
CA ILE A 39 0.57 2.14 7.35
C ILE A 39 1.28 2.56 6.05
N MET A 40 0.94 1.93 4.91
CA MET A 40 1.52 2.35 3.62
C MET A 40 1.14 3.80 3.27
N GLU A 41 -0.09 4.22 3.57
CA GLU A 41 -0.57 5.60 3.35
C GLU A 41 0.11 6.61 4.29
N GLU A 42 0.34 6.25 5.56
CA GLU A 42 1.06 7.09 6.53
C GLU A 42 2.52 7.28 6.11
N ILE A 43 3.19 6.21 5.68
CA ILE A 43 4.55 6.27 5.13
C ILE A 43 4.60 7.27 3.97
N TYR A 44 3.64 7.19 3.05
CA TYR A 44 3.51 8.10 1.94
C TYR A 44 3.22 9.55 2.38
N GLY A 45 2.36 9.72 3.40
CA GLY A 45 2.03 10.99 4.01
C GLY A 45 3.25 11.70 4.60
N VAL A 46 4.09 10.98 5.34
CA VAL A 46 5.34 11.52 5.87
C VAL A 46 6.28 11.95 4.74
N LEU A 47 6.40 11.13 3.69
CA LEU A 47 7.24 11.43 2.53
C LEU A 47 6.85 12.69 1.78
N ILE A 48 5.54 12.95 1.61
CA ILE A 48 5.08 14.14 0.90
C ILE A 48 5.25 15.41 1.75
N THR A 49 5.34 15.27 3.08
CA THR A 49 5.52 16.40 4.01
C THR A 49 6.98 16.79 4.28
N MET A 50 7.94 15.88 4.11
CA MET A 50 9.37 16.18 4.24
C MET A 50 9.88 16.89 2.97
N ASP A 51 9.83 18.23 2.98
CA ASP A 51 10.50 19.18 2.08
C ASP A 51 10.73 18.75 0.61
N PHE A 52 9.68 19.01 -0.18
CA PHE A 52 9.58 18.92 -1.64
C PHE A 52 10.74 19.55 -2.47
N PRO A 53 11.46 20.62 -2.08
CA PRO A 53 12.46 21.21 -2.99
C PRO A 53 13.71 20.36 -3.18
N GLU A 54 14.28 19.80 -2.11
CA GLU A 54 15.54 19.03 -2.17
C GLU A 54 15.32 17.62 -2.74
N LEU A 55 14.21 16.97 -2.40
CA LEU A 55 13.87 15.63 -2.90
C LEU A 55 13.51 15.64 -4.40
N LEU A 56 12.88 16.71 -4.90
CA LEU A 56 12.60 16.87 -6.32
C LEU A 56 13.87 17.13 -7.15
N ALA A 57 14.84 17.86 -6.59
CA ALA A 57 16.10 18.18 -7.27
C ALA A 57 16.98 16.94 -7.52
N HIS A 58 16.83 15.87 -6.72
CA HIS A 58 17.67 14.68 -6.78
C HIS A 58 17.04 13.47 -7.49
N GLY A 59 15.88 13.61 -8.15
CA GLY A 59 15.28 12.55 -8.95
C GLY A 59 14.38 11.56 -8.18
N LEU A 60 14.09 11.83 -6.92
CA LEU A 60 13.27 10.96 -6.06
C LEU A 60 11.77 11.05 -6.31
N ARG A 61 11.34 12.01 -7.14
CA ARG A 61 9.96 12.12 -7.63
C ARG A 61 9.45 10.80 -8.20
N ARG A 62 10.27 10.11 -9.01
CA ARG A 62 9.88 8.84 -9.64
C ARG A 62 9.62 7.76 -8.58
N THR A 63 10.42 7.71 -7.52
CA THR A 63 10.26 6.74 -6.43
C THR A 63 8.98 7.01 -5.63
N THR A 64 8.70 8.27 -5.30
CA THR A 64 7.47 8.66 -4.61
C THR A 64 6.22 8.41 -5.45
N ASP A 65 6.26 8.69 -6.75
CA ASP A 65 5.17 8.40 -7.68
C ASP A 65 4.95 6.88 -7.82
N ASN A 66 6.02 6.09 -7.85
CA ASN A 66 5.93 4.63 -7.85
C ASN A 66 5.27 4.10 -6.56
N MET A 67 5.66 4.62 -5.39
CA MET A 67 5.03 4.24 -4.11
C MET A 67 3.54 4.58 -4.10
N ARG A 68 3.15 5.77 -4.55
CA ARG A 68 1.74 6.16 -4.69
C ARG A 68 0.97 5.15 -5.55
N GLY A 69 1.52 4.81 -6.72
CA GLY A 69 0.89 3.85 -7.63
C GLY A 69 0.80 2.43 -7.05
N ILE A 70 1.70 2.04 -6.15
CA ILE A 70 1.62 0.77 -5.42
C ILE A 70 0.45 0.82 -4.42
N ILE A 71 0.36 1.88 -3.62
CA ILE A 71 -0.69 2.08 -2.60
C ILE A 71 -2.08 2.08 -3.24
N GLU A 72 -2.26 2.88 -4.29
CA GLU A 72 -3.55 3.00 -4.98
C GLU A 72 -4.02 1.66 -5.56
N ARG A 73 -3.12 0.90 -6.18
CA ARG A 73 -3.44 -0.45 -6.66
C ARG A 73 -3.79 -1.39 -5.52
N THR A 74 -3.06 -1.35 -4.39
CA THR A 74 -3.32 -2.21 -3.24
C THR A 74 -4.70 -1.92 -2.64
N ARG A 75 -5.08 -0.64 -2.55
CA ARG A 75 -6.42 -0.22 -2.13
C ARG A 75 -7.51 -0.76 -3.05
N GLY A 76 -7.28 -0.70 -4.37
CA GLY A 76 -8.17 -1.28 -5.38
C GLY A 76 -8.35 -2.78 -5.19
N ASP A 77 -7.24 -3.52 -5.09
CA ASP A 77 -7.21 -4.97 -4.90
C ASP A 77 -7.99 -5.37 -3.63
N LEU A 78 -7.72 -4.71 -2.50
CA LEU A 78 -8.41 -4.94 -1.22
C LEU A 78 -9.92 -4.67 -1.32
N THR A 79 -10.30 -3.56 -1.95
CA THR A 79 -11.72 -3.19 -2.13
C THR A 79 -12.47 -4.24 -2.93
N VAL A 80 -11.89 -4.71 -4.04
CA VAL A 80 -12.50 -5.73 -4.90
C VAL A 80 -12.67 -7.03 -4.12
N SER A 81 -11.62 -7.50 -3.44
CA SER A 81 -11.69 -8.75 -2.66
C SER A 81 -12.70 -8.68 -1.50
N LEU A 82 -12.81 -7.54 -0.81
CA LEU A 82 -13.82 -7.34 0.25
C LEU A 82 -15.25 -7.38 -0.32
N ARG A 83 -15.47 -6.76 -1.48
CA ARG A 83 -16.79 -6.78 -2.14
C ARG A 83 -17.17 -8.19 -2.60
N GLN A 84 -16.21 -8.95 -3.14
CA GLN A 84 -16.42 -10.35 -3.50
C GLN A 84 -16.81 -11.19 -2.27
N LYS A 85 -16.05 -11.10 -1.18
CA LYS A 85 -16.37 -11.80 0.08
C LYS A 85 -17.76 -11.44 0.62
N SER A 86 -18.13 -10.16 0.58
CA SER A 86 -19.45 -9.71 1.01
C SER A 86 -20.57 -10.25 0.11
N LEU A 87 -20.30 -10.49 -1.17
CA LEU A 87 -21.27 -11.05 -2.10
C LEU A 87 -21.41 -12.56 -1.89
N GLU A 88 -20.32 -13.29 -1.71
CA GLU A 88 -20.31 -14.71 -1.35
C GLU A 88 -21.11 -14.96 -0.07
N ALA A 89 -20.86 -14.18 0.99
CA ALA A 89 -21.59 -14.31 2.26
C ALA A 89 -23.11 -14.07 2.11
N LYS A 90 -23.52 -13.20 1.17
CA LYS A 90 -24.95 -13.00 0.88
C LYS A 90 -25.55 -14.19 0.13
N PHE A 91 -24.82 -14.81 -0.79
CA PHE A 91 -25.31 -16.01 -1.45
C PHE A 91 -25.47 -17.19 -0.49
N ASP A 92 -24.54 -17.34 0.46
CA ASP A 92 -24.62 -18.37 1.49
C ASP A 92 -25.83 -18.16 2.43
N ASP A 93 -26.19 -16.91 2.74
CA ASP A 93 -27.37 -16.58 3.57
C ASP A 93 -28.72 -16.85 2.86
N LEU A 94 -28.71 -16.94 1.52
CA LEU A 94 -29.89 -17.27 0.72
C LEU A 94 -30.07 -18.78 0.46
N SER A 95 -29.06 -19.61 0.77
CA SER A 95 -29.10 -21.06 0.56
C SER A 95 -29.55 -21.83 1.80
#